data_AF-A0A4R6TIE6-F1
#
_entry.id   AF-A0A4R6TIE6-F1
#
_cell.length_a   1.000
_cell.length_b   1.000
_cell.length_c   1.000
_cell.angle_alpha   90.00
_cell.angle_beta   90.00
_cell.angle_gamma   90.00
#
_symmetry.space_group_name_H-M   'P 1'
#
loop_
_entity.id
_entity.type
_entity.pdbx_description
1 polymer ?
#
loop_
_entity_poly.entity_id
_entity_poly.type
_entity_poly.pdbx_seq_one_letter_code
_entity_poly.pdbx_strand_id
1 'polypeptide(L)'
;MLLIYTHKITPRFSYTMKQVFTRILGIEVSFTTKVEDFIKHAGPKITYTKKPLQNEFFVRSNDLLFEQGINDFQIKPEDWDGVPCFFKAGERSNLPYDVFSASFFLLSRYEEYLPHLKDIHGRFPPSESVSFQHNFLHLPVVDIWARKIHKALKERFPELESKERKYQHTSIIDVTTSHSYAHRGLIRSIAGFFLDLGYFRFRRVIQRLSVWMRLRRDPFDNFSALLALHKVHKVKSMFFFQFAEYSTYDKNVSPNNNKFRHLIKSVADYSKVALAASYSSFMDIQLLKAEKMSLSNVIHRPVNYSRLRYNRVDIPVTYRNLVEAEFTDDFTMGYTHEPGFRAGTCTPFYFYDIPLEVQQPIKIHPFAFHDYAFQNMLTEAEILSEMDKLWTEVKNVDGQFNTIFSNELLGGSHQVDWLRLYGKVIKRYHV
;
A
#
# COMPACT_ATOMS: atom_id res chain seq x y z
N MET A 1 4.88 7.39 -28.99
CA MET A 1 3.53 7.51 -28.37
C MET A 1 2.61 6.46 -28.98
N LEU A 2 1.92 5.68 -28.14
CA LEU A 2 0.95 4.65 -28.55
C LEU A 2 -0.44 5.27 -28.73
N LEU A 3 -1.07 5.09 -29.89
CA LEU A 3 -2.44 5.55 -30.12
C LEU A 3 -3.46 4.44 -29.78
N ILE A 4 -4.43 4.73 -28.92
CA ILE A 4 -5.48 3.80 -28.54
C ILE A 4 -6.81 4.29 -29.10
N TYR A 5 -7.38 3.52 -30.02
CA TYR A 5 -8.73 3.76 -30.50
C TYR A 5 -9.75 3.05 -29.61
N THR A 6 -10.81 3.77 -29.25
CA THR A 6 -11.99 3.20 -28.62
C THR A 6 -13.25 3.92 -29.07
N HIS A 7 -14.41 3.30 -28.93
CA HIS A 7 -15.69 3.89 -29.33
C HIS A 7 -16.14 5.04 -28.41
N LYS A 8 -15.67 5.08 -27.16
CA LYS A 8 -16.00 6.12 -26.17
C LYS A 8 -14.85 6.30 -25.18
N ILE A 9 -14.36 7.52 -25.01
CA ILE A 9 -13.35 7.83 -23.99
C ILE A 9 -14.09 8.16 -22.68
N THR A 10 -14.03 7.25 -21.71
CA THR A 10 -14.57 7.47 -20.36
C THR A 10 -13.46 7.78 -19.35
N PRO A 11 -13.81 8.28 -18.15
CA PRO A 11 -12.85 8.44 -17.07
C PRO A 11 -12.18 7.12 -16.65
N ARG A 12 -12.95 6.01 -16.53
CA ARG A 12 -12.41 4.67 -16.21
C ARG A 12 -11.39 4.19 -17.24
N PHE A 13 -11.74 4.28 -18.53
CA PHE A 13 -10.84 3.94 -19.63
C PHE A 13 -9.54 4.76 -19.55
N SER A 14 -9.66 6.08 -19.46
CA SER A 14 -8.52 7.00 -19.44
C SER A 14 -7.61 6.73 -18.24
N TYR A 15 -8.20 6.49 -17.07
CA TYR A 15 -7.51 6.17 -15.83
C TYR A 15 -6.70 4.88 -15.95
N THR A 16 -7.34 3.80 -16.39
CA THR A 16 -6.72 2.48 -16.50
C THR A 16 -5.62 2.44 -17.55
N MET A 17 -5.85 3.02 -18.73
CA MET A 17 -4.84 3.09 -19.79
C MET A 17 -3.61 3.85 -19.32
N LYS A 18 -3.77 4.96 -18.60
CA LYS A 18 -2.66 5.71 -18.00
C LYS A 18 -1.95 4.92 -16.89
N GLN A 19 -2.67 4.13 -16.10
CA GLN A 19 -2.04 3.28 -15.09
C GLN A 19 -1.16 2.21 -15.75
N VAL A 20 -1.72 1.42 -16.66
CA VAL A 20 -1.03 0.30 -17.30
C VAL A 20 0.10 0.80 -18.22
N PHE A 21 -0.20 1.67 -19.18
CA PHE A 21 0.82 2.08 -20.14
C PHE A 21 1.79 3.09 -19.59
N THR A 22 1.31 4.18 -18.97
CA THR A 22 2.19 5.29 -18.60
C THR A 22 2.92 5.04 -17.28
N ARG A 23 2.23 4.56 -16.24
CA ARG A 23 2.84 4.42 -14.90
C ARG A 23 3.53 3.08 -14.69
N ILE A 24 2.99 1.99 -15.26
CA ILE A 24 3.61 0.66 -15.16
C ILE A 24 4.63 0.44 -16.29
N LEU A 25 4.25 0.69 -17.54
CA LEU A 25 5.13 0.39 -18.69
C LEU A 25 5.98 1.57 -19.18
N GLY A 26 5.77 2.79 -18.69
CA GLY A 26 6.53 3.95 -19.15
C GLY A 26 6.29 4.30 -20.62
N ILE A 27 5.12 3.94 -21.17
CA ILE A 27 4.68 4.21 -22.54
C ILE A 27 3.71 5.40 -22.54
N GLU A 28 4.02 6.42 -23.33
CA GLU A 28 3.12 7.55 -23.55
C GLU A 28 1.96 7.16 -24.46
N VAL A 29 0.74 7.51 -24.06
CA VAL A 29 -0.49 7.15 -24.76
C VAL A 29 -1.28 8.37 -25.20
N SER A 30 -1.97 8.22 -26.34
CA SER A 30 -3.01 9.14 -26.80
C SER A 30 -4.27 8.35 -27.14
N PHE A 31 -5.43 9.00 -27.10
CA PHE A 31 -6.73 8.36 -27.30
C PHE A 31 -7.45 9.00 -28.48
N THR A 32 -8.18 8.19 -29.26
CA THR A 32 -9.08 8.70 -30.30
C THR A 32 -10.37 7.89 -30.38
N THR A 33 -11.46 8.56 -30.72
CA THR A 33 -12.74 7.93 -31.09
C THR A 33 -13.01 7.99 -32.59
N LYS A 34 -12.10 8.57 -33.38
CA LYS A 34 -12.23 8.71 -34.82
C LYS A 34 -11.42 7.63 -35.52
N VAL A 35 -12.09 6.81 -36.30
CA VAL A 35 -11.46 5.76 -37.12
C VAL A 35 -10.46 6.37 -38.11
N GLU A 36 -10.75 7.55 -38.67
CA GLU A 36 -9.85 8.25 -39.59
C GLU A 36 -8.49 8.58 -38.97
N ASP A 37 -8.47 9.08 -37.74
CA ASP A 37 -7.22 9.40 -37.02
C ASP A 37 -6.43 8.12 -36.74
N PHE A 38 -7.13 7.03 -36.38
CA PHE A 38 -6.52 5.72 -36.18
C PHE A 38 -5.89 5.18 -37.47
N ILE A 39 -6.57 5.29 -38.62
CA ILE A 39 -6.04 4.83 -39.91
C ILE A 39 -4.80 5.67 -40.31
N LYS A 40 -4.88 7.00 -40.19
CA LYS A 40 -3.79 7.94 -40.54
C LYS A 40 -2.54 7.78 -39.66
N HIS A 41 -2.68 7.26 -38.44
CA HIS A 41 -1.55 7.07 -37.53
C HIS A 41 -0.62 5.94 -38.00
N ALA A 42 0.63 6.28 -38.32
CA ALA A 42 1.65 5.34 -38.79
C ALA A 42 2.39 4.61 -37.65
N GLY A 43 2.37 5.15 -36.43
CA GLY A 43 3.05 4.58 -35.27
C GLY A 43 2.31 3.40 -34.61
N PRO A 44 2.83 2.89 -33.50
CA PRO A 44 2.17 1.86 -32.70
C PRO A 44 0.75 2.28 -32.33
N LYS A 45 -0.21 1.41 -32.60
CA LYS A 45 -1.62 1.67 -32.34
C LYS A 45 -2.39 0.41 -32.00
N ILE A 46 -3.33 0.52 -31.06
CA ILE A 46 -4.20 -0.58 -30.65
C ILE A 46 -5.67 -0.16 -30.70
N THR A 47 -6.54 -1.14 -30.89
CA THR A 47 -8.00 -0.97 -30.75
C THR A 47 -8.47 -1.62 -29.46
N TYR A 48 -9.28 -0.90 -28.69
CA TYR A 48 -9.97 -1.42 -27.49
C TYR A 48 -11.48 -1.20 -27.60
N THR A 49 -12.17 -2.20 -28.15
CA THR A 49 -13.61 -2.18 -28.49
C THR A 49 -14.19 -3.60 -28.51
N LYS A 50 -15.47 -3.76 -28.89
CA LYS A 50 -16.11 -5.08 -29.03
C LYS A 50 -15.68 -5.85 -30.29
N LYS A 51 -15.25 -5.16 -31.35
CA LYS A 51 -14.88 -5.74 -32.65
C LYS A 51 -13.64 -5.03 -33.20
N PRO A 52 -12.71 -5.76 -33.84
CA PRO A 52 -11.55 -5.14 -34.49
C PRO A 52 -12.03 -4.27 -35.66
N LEU A 53 -11.22 -3.26 -36.02
CA LEU A 53 -11.44 -2.47 -37.22
C LEU A 53 -10.88 -3.19 -38.45
N GLN A 54 -9.65 -3.71 -38.35
CA GLN A 54 -8.91 -4.38 -39.41
C GLN A 54 -7.98 -5.46 -38.80
N ASN A 55 -6.70 -5.49 -39.19
CA ASN A 55 -5.68 -6.42 -38.69
C ASN A 55 -4.69 -5.72 -37.75
N GLU A 56 -5.17 -4.81 -36.89
CA GLU A 56 -4.37 -4.14 -35.85
C GLU A 56 -4.13 -5.02 -34.62
N PHE A 57 -3.37 -4.50 -33.64
CA PHE A 57 -3.38 -5.07 -32.30
C PHE A 57 -4.71 -4.73 -31.61
N PHE A 58 -5.59 -5.71 -31.51
CA PHE A 58 -6.94 -5.59 -31.00
C PHE A 58 -7.10 -6.29 -29.65
N VAL A 59 -7.65 -5.58 -28.67
CA VAL A 59 -8.08 -6.16 -27.39
C VAL A 59 -9.58 -6.00 -27.27
N ARG A 60 -10.28 -7.12 -27.13
CA ARG A 60 -11.74 -7.10 -26.97
C ARG A 60 -12.11 -6.54 -25.60
N SER A 61 -12.98 -5.53 -25.58
CA SER A 61 -13.36 -4.84 -24.35
C SER A 61 -14.55 -5.49 -23.63
N ASN A 62 -14.44 -5.59 -22.31
CA ASN A 62 -15.57 -5.71 -21.39
C ASN A 62 -16.27 -4.34 -21.24
N ASP A 63 -17.50 -4.33 -20.76
CA ASP A 63 -18.30 -3.11 -20.62
C ASP A 63 -17.93 -2.29 -19.37
N LEU A 64 -17.23 -2.89 -18.39
CA LEU A 64 -16.86 -2.26 -17.13
C LEU A 64 -16.21 -0.87 -17.27
N LEU A 65 -15.33 -0.67 -18.28
CA LEU A 65 -14.69 0.62 -18.51
C LEU A 65 -15.60 1.67 -19.15
N PHE A 66 -16.77 1.29 -19.67
CA PHE A 66 -17.71 2.19 -20.35
C PHE A 66 -19.00 2.43 -19.57
N GLU A 67 -19.23 1.65 -18.52
CA GLU A 67 -20.33 1.78 -17.58
C GLU A 67 -20.12 2.92 -16.56
N GLN A 68 -21.20 3.29 -15.88
CA GLN A 68 -21.22 4.20 -14.73
C GLN A 68 -21.85 3.49 -13.53
N GLY A 69 -21.41 3.84 -12.33
CA GLY A 69 -21.93 3.26 -11.11
C GLY A 69 -21.42 1.85 -10.82
N ILE A 70 -22.08 1.19 -9.88
CA ILE A 70 -21.64 -0.11 -9.34
C ILE A 70 -22.63 -1.17 -9.79
N ASN A 71 -22.13 -2.19 -10.48
CA ASN A 71 -22.85 -3.35 -10.98
C ASN A 71 -22.17 -4.60 -10.42
N ASP A 72 -22.94 -5.64 -10.15
CA ASP A 72 -22.38 -6.90 -9.68
C ASP A 72 -21.74 -7.68 -10.84
N PHE A 73 -20.46 -8.03 -10.69
CA PHE A 73 -19.71 -8.80 -11.67
C PHE A 73 -19.30 -10.14 -11.05
N GLN A 74 -19.74 -11.24 -11.67
CA GLN A 74 -19.22 -12.56 -11.32
C GLN A 74 -17.80 -12.70 -11.87
N ILE A 75 -16.81 -12.57 -10.98
CA ILE A 75 -15.41 -12.78 -11.33
C ILE A 75 -15.08 -14.26 -11.28
N LYS A 76 -14.59 -14.79 -12.40
CA LYS A 76 -14.09 -16.16 -12.52
C LYS A 76 -12.66 -16.10 -13.04
N PRO A 77 -11.66 -16.12 -12.16
CA PRO A 77 -10.27 -16.17 -12.57
C PRO A 77 -9.99 -17.49 -13.32
N GLU A 78 -9.35 -17.37 -14.48
CA GLU A 78 -8.81 -18.46 -15.28
C GLU A 78 -7.29 -18.29 -15.38
N ASP A 79 -6.57 -19.38 -15.68
CA ASP A 79 -5.12 -19.35 -15.83
C ASP A 79 -4.70 -18.71 -17.16
N TRP A 80 -3.79 -17.74 -17.10
CA TRP A 80 -3.11 -17.18 -18.27
C TRP A 80 -1.60 -17.41 -18.15
N ASP A 81 -1.15 -18.59 -18.57
CA ASP A 81 0.24 -19.06 -18.46
C ASP A 81 0.78 -18.93 -17.03
N GLY A 82 0.09 -19.53 -16.06
CA GLY A 82 0.46 -19.51 -14.64
C GLY A 82 0.07 -18.24 -13.88
N VAL A 83 -0.61 -17.28 -14.52
CA VAL A 83 -1.05 -16.02 -13.91
C VAL A 83 -2.57 -15.92 -13.99
N PRO A 84 -3.28 -15.86 -12.85
CA PRO A 84 -4.73 -15.70 -12.86
C PRO A 84 -5.15 -14.40 -13.56
N CYS A 85 -6.17 -14.48 -14.41
CA CYS A 85 -6.79 -13.34 -15.07
C CYS A 85 -8.29 -13.59 -15.27
N PHE A 86 -9.07 -12.54 -15.52
CA PHE A 86 -10.52 -12.64 -15.69
C PHE A 86 -11.00 -11.66 -16.76
N PHE A 87 -12.30 -11.72 -17.07
CA PHE A 87 -12.90 -11.08 -18.25
C PHE A 87 -12.32 -11.63 -19.55
N LYS A 88 -12.54 -12.92 -19.80
CA LYS A 88 -12.10 -13.63 -21.02
C LYS A 88 -12.46 -12.85 -22.27
N ALA A 89 -11.45 -12.63 -23.11
CA ALA A 89 -11.60 -12.06 -24.43
C ALA A 89 -11.81 -13.20 -25.44
N GLY A 90 -12.70 -12.97 -26.41
CA GLY A 90 -12.94 -13.97 -27.46
C GLY A 90 -11.73 -14.14 -28.38
N GLU A 91 -11.69 -15.25 -29.13
CA GLU A 91 -10.55 -15.71 -29.95
C GLU A 91 -9.96 -14.69 -30.93
N ARG A 92 -10.74 -13.69 -31.35
CA ARG A 92 -10.25 -12.62 -32.26
C ARG A 92 -9.36 -11.58 -31.57
N SER A 93 -9.31 -11.57 -30.24
CA SER A 93 -8.48 -10.64 -29.46
C SER A 93 -7.03 -11.10 -29.42
N ASN A 94 -6.07 -10.19 -29.55
CA ASN A 94 -4.64 -10.49 -29.43
C ASN A 94 -4.23 -10.85 -27.99
N LEU A 95 -5.07 -10.52 -27.01
CA LEU A 95 -4.92 -10.96 -25.62
C LEU A 95 -6.10 -11.86 -25.24
N PRO A 96 -5.88 -12.93 -24.45
CA PRO A 96 -6.93 -13.86 -24.06
C PRO A 96 -7.92 -13.29 -23.03
N TYR A 97 -7.61 -12.15 -22.41
CA TYR A 97 -8.44 -11.49 -21.41
C TYR A 97 -8.45 -9.98 -21.61
N ASP A 98 -9.51 -9.33 -21.15
CA ASP A 98 -9.56 -7.88 -20.98
C ASP A 98 -8.85 -7.47 -19.68
N VAL A 99 -7.53 -7.48 -19.77
CA VAL A 99 -6.58 -7.05 -18.74
C VAL A 99 -6.83 -5.62 -18.26
N PHE A 100 -7.43 -4.75 -19.07
CA PHE A 100 -7.69 -3.36 -18.69
C PHE A 100 -8.88 -3.30 -17.73
N SER A 101 -9.98 -3.95 -18.07
CA SER A 101 -11.12 -4.08 -17.14
C SER A 101 -10.72 -4.83 -15.87
N ALA A 102 -9.92 -5.89 -15.99
CA ALA A 102 -9.45 -6.65 -14.83
C ALA A 102 -8.57 -5.78 -13.91
N SER A 103 -7.69 -4.97 -14.50
CA SER A 103 -6.86 -4.02 -13.75
C SER A 103 -7.72 -2.97 -13.05
N PHE A 104 -8.70 -2.38 -13.74
CA PHE A 104 -9.60 -1.39 -13.14
C PHE A 104 -10.36 -1.97 -11.95
N PHE A 105 -10.89 -3.19 -12.07
CA PHE A 105 -11.61 -3.87 -10.99
C PHE A 105 -10.76 -3.96 -9.70
N LEU A 106 -9.51 -4.41 -9.82
CA LEU A 106 -8.61 -4.53 -8.67
C LEU A 106 -8.11 -3.18 -8.14
N LEU A 107 -7.72 -2.25 -9.02
CA LEU A 107 -7.17 -0.94 -8.64
C LEU A 107 -8.21 -0.03 -8.00
N SER A 108 -9.44 -0.04 -8.49
CA SER A 108 -10.55 0.74 -7.90
C SER A 108 -11.07 0.12 -6.62
N ARG A 109 -10.62 -1.09 -6.25
CA ARG A 109 -11.18 -1.92 -5.17
C ARG A 109 -12.68 -2.12 -5.36
N TYR A 110 -13.08 -2.45 -6.58
CA TYR A 110 -14.47 -2.53 -7.01
C TYR A 110 -15.34 -3.38 -6.07
N GLU A 111 -14.80 -4.53 -5.64
CA GLU A 111 -15.44 -5.45 -4.69
C GLU A 111 -15.82 -4.81 -3.34
N GLU A 112 -15.10 -3.78 -2.89
CA GLU A 112 -15.37 -3.10 -1.61
C GLU A 112 -16.58 -2.14 -1.69
N TYR A 113 -17.09 -1.87 -2.89
CA TYR A 113 -18.35 -1.14 -3.08
C TYR A 113 -19.57 -2.05 -3.07
N LEU A 114 -19.38 -3.36 -3.24
CA LEU A 114 -20.46 -4.35 -3.18
C LEU A 114 -20.74 -4.73 -1.72
N PRO A 115 -21.93 -5.28 -1.41
CA PRO A 115 -22.21 -5.81 -0.08
C PRO A 115 -21.17 -6.89 0.32
N HIS A 116 -20.54 -6.72 1.49
CA HIS A 116 -19.52 -7.61 2.01
C HIS A 116 -19.54 -7.64 3.53
N LEU A 117 -18.96 -8.69 4.12
CA LEU A 117 -18.79 -8.78 5.57
C LEU A 117 -17.54 -8.01 6.01
N LYS A 118 -17.75 -6.98 6.83
CA LYS A 118 -16.66 -6.24 7.46
C LYS A 118 -16.13 -6.99 8.69
N ASP A 119 -14.84 -6.84 8.98
CA ASP A 119 -14.25 -7.40 10.19
C ASP A 119 -14.58 -6.58 11.46
N ILE A 120 -14.02 -6.98 12.60
CA ILE A 120 -14.24 -6.31 13.91
C ILE A 120 -13.80 -4.84 13.96
N HIS A 121 -13.00 -4.39 12.99
CA HIS A 121 -12.55 -3.01 12.87
C HIS A 121 -13.27 -2.26 11.74
N GLY A 122 -14.26 -2.89 11.10
CA GLY A 122 -14.99 -2.30 9.97
C GLY A 122 -14.20 -2.31 8.67
N ARG A 123 -13.21 -3.19 8.51
CA ARG A 123 -12.35 -3.30 7.33
C ARG A 123 -12.88 -4.35 6.37
N PHE A 124 -12.55 -4.22 5.09
CA PHE A 124 -12.68 -5.31 4.12
C PHE A 124 -11.64 -6.40 4.41
N PRO A 125 -12.03 -7.61 4.84
CA PRO A 125 -11.09 -8.67 5.18
C PRO A 125 -10.56 -9.37 3.92
N PRO A 126 -9.36 -9.97 3.98
CA PRO A 126 -8.79 -10.68 2.82
C PRO A 126 -9.68 -11.82 2.34
N SER A 127 -10.38 -12.53 3.23
CA SER A 127 -11.27 -13.65 2.89
C SER A 127 -12.42 -13.31 1.94
N GLU A 128 -12.85 -12.04 1.93
CA GLU A 128 -13.90 -11.54 1.03
C GLU A 128 -13.32 -11.13 -0.34
N SER A 129 -11.98 -11.06 -0.47
CA SER A 129 -11.33 -10.65 -1.71
C SER A 129 -11.24 -11.79 -2.72
N VAL A 130 -11.52 -11.48 -3.99
CA VAL A 130 -11.33 -12.44 -5.10
C VAL A 130 -9.90 -12.97 -5.13
N SER A 131 -8.92 -12.11 -4.84
CA SER A 131 -7.50 -12.48 -4.80
C SER A 131 -7.14 -13.52 -3.75
N PHE A 132 -7.79 -13.48 -2.59
CA PHE A 132 -7.55 -14.48 -1.55
C PHE A 132 -8.31 -15.77 -1.86
N GLN A 133 -9.59 -15.65 -2.25
CA GLN A 133 -10.45 -16.80 -2.55
C GLN A 133 -9.89 -17.68 -3.67
N HIS A 134 -9.18 -17.09 -4.63
CA HIS A 134 -8.52 -17.78 -5.74
C HIS A 134 -6.99 -17.87 -5.59
N ASN A 135 -6.46 -17.66 -4.38
CA ASN A 135 -5.05 -17.86 -4.02
C ASN A 135 -4.03 -17.12 -4.93
N PHE A 136 -4.30 -15.85 -5.25
CA PHE A 136 -3.37 -15.01 -6.01
C PHE A 136 -3.03 -13.68 -5.33
N LEU A 137 -3.43 -13.52 -4.06
CA LEU A 137 -3.14 -12.32 -3.28
C LEU A 137 -1.63 -12.00 -3.19
N HIS A 138 -0.78 -13.00 -3.23
CA HIS A 138 0.68 -12.85 -3.19
C HIS A 138 1.30 -12.35 -4.51
N LEU A 139 0.52 -12.21 -5.59
CA LEU A 139 0.99 -11.78 -6.90
C LEU A 139 0.56 -10.32 -7.20
N PRO A 140 1.47 -9.46 -7.68
CA PRO A 140 1.11 -8.14 -8.22
C PRO A 140 0.55 -8.30 -9.64
N VAL A 141 -0.58 -9.00 -9.78
CA VAL A 141 -1.15 -9.44 -11.07
C VAL A 141 -1.33 -8.32 -12.09
N VAL A 142 -1.67 -7.10 -11.66
CA VAL A 142 -1.79 -5.93 -12.56
C VAL A 142 -0.46 -5.57 -13.20
N ASP A 143 0.63 -5.63 -12.44
CA ASP A 143 1.99 -5.40 -12.96
C ASP A 143 2.43 -6.53 -13.89
N ILE A 144 2.10 -7.77 -13.54
CA ILE A 144 2.42 -8.95 -14.36
C ILE A 144 1.65 -8.90 -15.68
N TRP A 145 0.34 -8.58 -15.66
CA TRP A 145 -0.46 -8.41 -16.87
C TRP A 145 0.10 -7.28 -17.74
N ALA A 146 0.51 -6.16 -17.15
CA ALA A 146 1.15 -5.08 -17.90
C ALA A 146 2.42 -5.57 -18.63
N ARG A 147 3.29 -6.35 -17.95
CA ARG A 147 4.48 -6.95 -18.59
C ARG A 147 4.10 -7.91 -19.74
N LYS A 148 3.05 -8.71 -19.58
CA LYS A 148 2.53 -9.58 -20.67
C LYS A 148 2.03 -8.76 -21.85
N ILE A 149 1.29 -7.68 -21.62
CA ILE A 149 0.86 -6.73 -22.66
C ILE A 149 2.08 -6.14 -23.37
N HIS A 150 3.08 -5.69 -22.62
CA HIS A 150 4.29 -5.09 -23.19
C HIS A 150 5.03 -6.07 -24.10
N LYS A 151 5.17 -7.34 -23.70
CA LYS A 151 5.75 -8.39 -24.53
C LYS A 151 4.96 -8.57 -25.84
N ALA A 152 3.64 -8.75 -25.75
CA ALA A 152 2.79 -8.91 -26.93
C ALA A 152 2.83 -7.69 -27.86
N LEU A 153 2.90 -6.48 -27.29
CA LEU A 153 3.05 -5.25 -28.07
C LEU A 153 4.41 -5.15 -28.74
N LYS A 154 5.51 -5.55 -28.08
CA LYS A 154 6.85 -5.57 -28.67
C LYS A 154 6.97 -6.57 -29.81
N GLU A 155 6.27 -7.70 -29.75
CA GLU A 155 6.17 -8.64 -30.87
C GLU A 155 5.51 -8.00 -32.10
N ARG A 156 4.51 -7.13 -31.89
CA ARG A 156 3.81 -6.44 -32.99
C ARG A 156 4.48 -5.13 -33.43
N PHE A 157 5.10 -4.43 -32.49
CA PHE A 157 5.72 -3.12 -32.66
C PHE A 157 7.13 -3.14 -32.03
N PRO A 158 8.14 -3.73 -32.70
CA PRO A 158 9.50 -3.87 -32.14
C PRO A 158 10.12 -2.53 -31.70
N GLU A 159 9.85 -1.48 -32.47
CA GLU A 159 10.33 -0.10 -32.26
C GLU A 159 9.57 0.66 -31.16
N LEU A 160 8.59 0.04 -30.47
CA LEU A 160 7.85 0.72 -29.40
C LEU A 160 8.75 1.02 -28.21
N GLU A 161 9.11 2.28 -28.01
CA GLU A 161 9.91 2.69 -26.85
C GLU A 161 9.09 2.68 -25.55
N SER A 162 9.74 2.23 -24.47
CA SER A 162 9.20 2.24 -23.11
C SER A 162 10.27 2.68 -22.13
N LYS A 163 9.90 3.47 -21.12
CA LYS A 163 10.82 3.86 -20.04
C LYS A 163 10.89 2.74 -19.02
N GLU A 164 12.02 2.04 -18.97
CA GLU A 164 12.23 0.98 -17.99
C GLU A 164 12.21 1.53 -16.56
N ARG A 165 11.51 0.81 -15.69
CA ARG A 165 11.52 1.05 -14.26
C ARG A 165 12.60 0.21 -13.63
N LYS A 166 13.04 0.63 -12.45
CA LYS A 166 13.94 -0.14 -11.61
C LYS A 166 13.21 -0.48 -10.32
N TYR A 167 13.45 -1.68 -9.83
CA TYR A 167 13.05 -2.10 -8.49
C TYR A 167 13.38 -1.03 -7.44
N GLN A 168 12.46 -0.81 -6.51
CA GLN A 168 12.66 0.10 -5.37
C GLN A 168 12.16 -0.54 -4.08
N HIS A 169 12.95 -0.44 -3.01
CA HIS A 169 12.54 -0.82 -1.67
C HIS A 169 12.25 0.42 -0.82
N THR A 170 11.08 0.47 -0.19
CA THR A 170 10.78 1.47 0.86
C THR A 170 10.46 0.74 2.15
N SER A 171 11.28 0.96 3.19
CA SER A 171 10.98 0.43 4.52
C SER A 171 10.20 1.45 5.34
N ILE A 172 9.04 1.04 5.81
CA ILE A 172 8.12 1.90 6.55
C ILE A 172 8.05 1.41 7.99
N ILE A 173 8.29 2.32 8.93
CA ILE A 173 8.18 2.07 10.35
C ILE A 173 6.89 2.71 10.86
N ASP A 174 5.96 1.91 11.33
CA ASP A 174 4.75 2.35 12.01
C ASP A 174 5.05 2.55 13.50
N VAL A 175 4.88 3.78 13.98
CA VAL A 175 5.17 4.16 15.36
C VAL A 175 3.85 4.47 16.06
N THR A 176 3.10 3.42 16.35
CA THR A 176 1.85 3.51 17.12
C THR A 176 2.12 3.88 18.58
N THR A 177 3.29 3.49 19.09
CA THR A 177 3.77 3.83 20.42
C THR A 177 5.29 4.01 20.38
N SER A 178 5.80 5.19 20.72
CA SER A 178 7.25 5.44 20.78
C SER A 178 7.92 4.78 21.98
N HIS A 179 7.22 4.69 23.12
CA HIS A 179 7.75 4.16 24.38
C HIS A 179 6.73 3.31 25.14
N SER A 180 7.17 2.15 25.62
CA SER A 180 6.36 1.21 26.39
C SER A 180 6.13 1.68 27.83
N TYR A 181 7.14 2.31 28.43
CA TYR A 181 7.13 2.77 29.83
C TYR A 181 7.58 4.22 30.01
N ALA A 182 8.62 4.65 29.30
CA ALA A 182 9.16 6.00 29.43
C ALA A 182 8.18 7.06 28.89
N HIS A 183 8.27 8.29 29.42
CA HIS A 183 7.58 9.49 28.93
C HIS A 183 6.05 9.44 28.95
N ARG A 184 5.46 8.39 29.54
CA ARG A 184 4.02 8.28 29.81
C ARG A 184 3.64 9.08 31.05
N GLY A 185 2.39 9.55 31.09
CA GLY A 185 1.85 10.29 32.25
C GLY A 185 1.95 9.50 33.56
N LEU A 186 2.18 10.19 34.67
CA LEU A 186 2.44 9.59 35.99
C LEU A 186 1.34 8.61 36.43
N ILE A 187 0.08 9.02 36.33
CA ILE A 187 -1.07 8.19 36.71
C ILE A 187 -1.10 6.88 35.90
N ARG A 188 -0.91 6.95 34.58
CA ARG A 188 -0.87 5.78 33.70
C ARG A 188 0.30 4.86 34.02
N SER A 189 1.45 5.44 34.34
CA SER A 189 2.66 4.71 34.70
C SER A 189 2.48 3.91 36.00
N ILE A 190 1.88 4.53 37.02
CA ILE A 190 1.58 3.92 38.32
C ILE A 190 0.47 2.87 38.19
N ALA A 191 -0.64 3.19 37.53
CA ALA A 191 -1.73 2.24 37.29
C ALA A 191 -1.24 1.01 36.52
N GLY A 192 -0.42 1.21 35.48
CA GLY A 192 0.19 0.11 34.73
C GLY A 192 1.12 -0.77 35.57
N PHE A 193 1.83 -0.20 36.55
CA PHE A 193 2.64 -0.96 37.49
C PHE A 193 1.77 -1.84 38.40
N PHE A 194 0.73 -1.28 39.03
CA PHE A 194 -0.16 -2.05 39.89
C PHE A 194 -0.95 -3.13 39.14
N LEU A 195 -1.38 -2.84 37.90
CA LEU A 195 -2.00 -3.84 37.03
C LEU A 195 -1.03 -4.97 36.68
N ASP A 196 0.20 -4.66 36.26
CA ASP A 196 1.20 -5.69 35.95
C ASP A 196 1.55 -6.51 37.22
N LEU A 197 1.56 -5.90 38.41
CA LEU A 197 1.76 -6.60 39.68
C LEU A 197 0.57 -7.51 40.04
N GLY A 198 -0.67 -7.00 39.93
CA GLY A 198 -1.89 -7.76 40.23
C GLY A 198 -2.14 -8.93 39.27
N TYR A 199 -1.72 -8.81 38.01
CA TYR A 199 -1.74 -9.90 37.04
C TYR A 199 -0.47 -10.78 37.07
N PHE A 200 0.38 -10.63 38.10
CA PHE A 200 1.61 -11.41 38.29
C PHE A 200 2.59 -11.36 37.09
N ARG A 201 2.60 -10.26 36.33
CA ARG A 201 3.49 -10.03 35.18
C ARG A 201 4.85 -9.50 35.62
N PHE A 202 5.51 -10.21 36.52
CA PHE A 202 6.75 -9.77 37.18
C PHE A 202 7.85 -9.32 36.21
N ARG A 203 7.99 -9.98 35.06
CA ARG A 203 8.93 -9.59 34.01
C ARG A 203 8.71 -8.14 33.53
N ARG A 204 7.45 -7.73 33.34
CA ARG A 204 7.11 -6.35 32.95
C ARG A 204 7.34 -5.36 34.07
N VAL A 205 7.07 -5.75 35.31
CA VAL A 205 7.35 -4.94 36.50
C VAL A 205 8.84 -4.61 36.60
N ILE A 206 9.71 -5.64 36.52
CA ILE A 206 11.17 -5.46 36.56
C ILE A 206 11.66 -4.60 35.40
N GLN A 207 11.14 -4.83 34.18
CA GLN A 207 11.51 -4.05 33.01
C GLN A 207 11.11 -2.57 33.16
N ARG A 208 9.90 -2.31 33.63
CA ARG A 208 9.38 -0.95 33.91
C ARG A 208 10.25 -0.22 34.93
N LEU A 209 10.54 -0.86 36.07
CA LEU A 209 11.40 -0.29 37.12
C LEU A 209 12.81 -0.01 36.60
N SER A 210 13.39 -0.94 35.83
CA SER A 210 14.70 -0.75 35.20
C SER A 210 14.74 0.46 34.26
N VAL A 211 13.66 0.68 33.48
CA VAL A 211 13.55 1.85 32.59
C VAL A 211 13.39 3.15 33.39
N TRP A 212 12.57 3.16 34.44
CA TRP A 212 12.39 4.33 35.29
C TRP A 212 13.67 4.74 36.02
N MET A 213 14.43 3.76 36.51
CA MET A 213 15.75 3.97 37.12
C MET A 213 16.87 4.22 36.10
N ARG A 214 16.55 4.26 34.79
CA ARG A 214 17.50 4.45 33.68
C ARG A 214 18.62 3.40 33.61
N LEU A 215 18.40 2.23 34.20
CA LEU A 215 19.31 1.08 34.11
C LEU A 215 19.22 0.39 32.75
N ARG A 216 18.10 0.57 32.02
CA ARG A 216 17.88 0.06 30.67
C ARG A 216 17.14 1.08 29.81
N ARG A 217 17.33 0.99 28.49
CA ARG A 217 16.53 1.74 27.51
C ARG A 217 15.10 1.20 27.45
N ASP A 218 14.17 2.06 27.05
CA ASP A 218 12.80 1.63 26.79
C ASP A 218 12.80 0.60 25.64
N PRO A 219 12.05 -0.50 25.74
CA PRO A 219 12.05 -1.53 24.70
C PRO A 219 11.67 -0.98 23.33
N PHE A 220 10.75 0.00 23.29
CA PHE A 220 10.26 0.58 22.04
C PHE A 220 11.13 1.75 21.56
N ASP A 221 12.16 2.14 22.31
CA ASP A 221 13.13 3.17 21.89
C ASP A 221 14.26 2.52 21.08
N ASN A 222 13.92 2.04 19.88
CA ASN A 222 14.86 1.39 18.94
C ASN A 222 15.28 2.30 17.77
N PHE A 223 14.85 3.57 17.77
CA PHE A 223 15.04 4.52 16.65
C PHE A 223 16.49 4.69 16.24
N SER A 224 17.43 4.81 17.19
CA SER A 224 18.85 4.96 16.85
C SER A 224 19.41 3.75 16.10
N ALA A 225 18.96 2.53 16.44
CA ALA A 225 19.37 1.31 15.76
C ALA A 225 18.80 1.27 14.33
N LEU A 226 17.52 1.64 14.17
CA LEU A 226 16.88 1.72 12.86
C LEU A 226 17.56 2.75 11.95
N LEU A 227 17.82 3.95 12.45
CA LEU A 227 18.51 5.00 11.70
C LEU A 227 19.93 4.58 11.30
N ALA A 228 20.66 3.88 12.18
CA ALA A 228 21.98 3.35 11.86
C ALA A 228 21.91 2.32 10.71
N LEU A 229 20.95 1.40 10.75
CA LEU A 229 20.72 0.41 9.67
C LEU A 229 20.37 1.10 8.35
N HIS A 230 19.45 2.07 8.38
CA HIS A 230 19.05 2.82 7.17
C HIS A 230 20.23 3.57 6.56
N LYS A 231 21.08 4.19 7.40
CA LYS A 231 22.27 4.92 6.95
C LYS A 231 23.30 4.00 6.30
N VAL A 232 23.58 2.84 6.92
CA VAL A 232 24.57 1.88 6.41
C VAL A 232 24.14 1.31 5.05
N HIS A 233 22.87 0.96 4.90
CA HIS A 233 22.34 0.33 3.69
C HIS A 233 21.74 1.32 2.69
N LYS A 234 21.76 2.62 2.98
CA LYS A 234 21.17 3.70 2.15
C LYS A 234 19.71 3.41 1.75
N VAL A 235 18.94 2.79 2.65
CA VAL A 235 17.54 2.41 2.37
C VAL A 235 16.64 3.62 2.48
N LYS A 236 15.73 3.76 1.53
CA LYS A 236 14.64 4.73 1.61
C LYS A 236 13.72 4.33 2.75
N SER A 237 13.74 5.09 3.84
CA SER A 237 12.94 4.81 5.02
C SER A 237 11.96 5.93 5.37
N MET A 238 10.83 5.53 5.96
CA MET A 238 9.76 6.43 6.37
C MET A 238 9.26 6.04 7.76
N PHE A 239 9.05 7.01 8.64
CA PHE A 239 8.47 6.80 9.97
C PHE A 239 7.11 7.47 10.04
N PHE A 240 6.07 6.68 10.29
CA PHE A 240 4.72 7.19 10.51
C PHE A 240 4.46 7.27 12.00
N PHE A 241 4.53 8.47 12.54
CA PHE A 241 4.31 8.70 13.96
C PHE A 241 2.84 8.90 14.24
N GLN A 242 2.34 8.15 15.22
CA GLN A 242 1.06 8.48 15.79
C GLN A 242 1.21 9.69 16.71
N PHE A 243 0.66 10.83 16.29
CA PHE A 243 0.77 12.10 17.00
C PHE A 243 -0.61 12.63 17.40
N ALA A 244 -1.28 11.88 18.28
CA ALA A 244 -2.65 12.11 18.70
C ALA A 244 -2.80 12.03 20.23
N GLU A 245 -3.90 12.59 20.74
CA GLU A 245 -4.25 12.47 22.16
C GLU A 245 -4.61 11.03 22.54
N TYR A 246 -4.57 10.76 23.84
CA TYR A 246 -4.79 9.42 24.36
C TYR A 246 -6.26 8.97 24.21
N SER A 247 -6.48 7.76 23.70
CA SER A 247 -7.80 7.14 23.57
C SER A 247 -7.75 5.62 23.84
N THR A 248 -8.90 4.95 23.75
CA THR A 248 -9.04 3.48 23.88
C THR A 248 -8.11 2.72 22.94
N TYR A 249 -7.97 3.18 21.69
CA TYR A 249 -7.09 2.57 20.69
C TYR A 249 -5.79 3.35 20.55
N ASP A 250 -5.75 4.62 20.96
CA ASP A 250 -4.63 5.54 20.78
C ASP A 250 -3.78 5.70 22.04
N LYS A 251 -2.75 4.85 22.15
CA LYS A 251 -2.01 4.67 23.41
C LYS A 251 -0.59 5.25 23.41
N ASN A 252 -0.23 6.10 22.46
CA ASN A 252 1.12 6.68 22.37
C ASN A 252 1.44 7.63 23.55
N VAL A 253 2.67 8.14 23.58
CA VAL A 253 3.11 9.27 24.40
C VAL A 253 2.36 10.53 23.95
N SER A 254 1.93 11.36 24.90
CA SER A 254 1.15 12.56 24.61
C SER A 254 1.90 13.49 23.64
N PRO A 255 1.20 14.10 22.67
CA PRO A 255 1.75 15.12 21.78
C PRO A 255 2.37 16.31 22.53
N ASN A 256 1.96 16.59 23.77
CA ASN A 256 2.49 17.69 24.58
C ASN A 256 3.82 17.36 25.27
N ASN A 257 4.31 16.13 25.18
CA ASN A 257 5.59 15.75 25.78
C ASN A 257 6.78 16.24 24.95
N ASN A 258 7.59 17.15 25.51
CA ASN A 258 8.76 17.70 24.82
C ASN A 258 9.77 16.64 24.39
N LYS A 259 10.00 15.58 25.18
CA LYS A 259 10.93 14.51 24.80
C LYS A 259 10.45 13.73 23.58
N PHE A 260 9.15 13.52 23.46
CA PHE A 260 8.57 12.90 22.27
C PHE A 260 8.69 13.80 21.04
N ARG A 261 8.43 15.11 21.19
CA ARG A 261 8.66 16.09 20.12
C ARG A 261 10.12 16.14 19.67
N HIS A 262 11.06 16.11 20.62
CA HIS A 262 12.50 16.06 20.32
C HIS A 262 12.90 14.77 19.60
N LEU A 263 12.35 13.61 19.99
CA LEU A 263 12.57 12.36 19.28
C LEU A 263 12.11 12.47 17.82
N ILE A 264 10.88 12.95 17.58
CA ILE A 264 10.33 13.10 16.23
C ILE A 264 11.22 14.02 15.39
N LYS A 265 11.66 15.16 15.95
CA LYS A 265 12.61 16.08 15.29
C LYS A 265 13.91 15.37 14.91
N SER A 266 14.50 14.62 15.86
CA SER A 266 15.75 13.89 15.62
C SER A 266 15.63 12.83 14.52
N VAL A 267 14.47 12.17 14.41
CA VAL A 267 14.20 11.21 13.32
C VAL A 267 14.00 11.95 12.00
N ALA A 268 13.32 13.10 12.02
CA ALA A 268 13.06 13.93 10.84
C ALA A 268 14.33 14.55 10.22
N ASP A 269 15.44 14.60 10.97
CA ASP A 269 16.74 15.05 10.46
C ASP A 269 17.39 14.03 9.51
N TYR A 270 17.02 12.75 9.61
CA TYR A 270 17.64 11.66 8.85
C TYR A 270 16.67 10.89 7.94
N SER A 271 15.38 10.85 8.28
CA SER A 271 14.36 10.07 7.57
C SER A 271 13.08 10.87 7.35
N LYS A 272 12.25 10.42 6.40
CA LYS A 272 10.94 11.03 6.15
C LYS A 272 10.01 10.71 7.32
N VAL A 273 9.47 11.76 7.95
CA VAL A 273 8.41 11.64 8.97
C VAL A 273 7.06 11.96 8.34
N ALA A 274 6.06 11.17 8.69
CA ALA A 274 4.69 11.26 8.22
C ALA A 274 3.68 10.93 9.34
N LEU A 275 2.39 11.17 9.11
CA LEU A 275 1.35 10.95 10.11
C LEU A 275 0.80 9.52 10.05
N ALA A 276 0.92 8.77 11.16
CA ALA A 276 0.02 7.65 11.42
C ALA A 276 -1.25 8.22 12.08
N ALA A 277 -2.31 8.41 11.30
CA ALA A 277 -3.57 8.97 11.77
C ALA A 277 -4.17 8.10 12.87
N SER A 278 -4.74 8.73 13.89
CA SER A 278 -5.31 8.00 15.01
C SER A 278 -6.51 7.15 14.61
N TYR A 279 -6.87 6.19 15.47
CA TYR A 279 -8.14 5.47 15.28
C TYR A 279 -9.33 6.42 15.38
N SER A 280 -9.21 7.42 16.27
CA SER A 280 -10.26 8.37 16.59
C SER A 280 -10.54 9.34 15.43
N SER A 281 -9.53 9.69 14.63
CA SER A 281 -9.67 10.60 13.49
C SER A 281 -10.32 9.93 12.26
N PHE A 282 -10.63 8.63 12.30
CA PHE A 282 -11.10 7.88 11.13
C PHE A 282 -12.39 8.47 10.52
N MET A 283 -13.33 8.91 11.36
CA MET A 283 -14.58 9.58 10.95
C MET A 283 -14.59 11.08 11.26
N ASP A 284 -13.47 11.64 11.72
CA ASP A 284 -13.37 13.04 12.15
C ASP A 284 -12.25 13.74 11.36
N ILE A 285 -12.66 14.39 10.27
CA ILE A 285 -11.76 15.17 9.41
C ILE A 285 -11.12 16.34 10.17
N GLN A 286 -11.83 16.97 11.11
CA GLN A 286 -11.28 18.11 11.84
C GLN A 286 -10.16 17.66 12.78
N LEU A 287 -10.37 16.53 13.45
CA LEU A 287 -9.31 15.88 14.23
C LEU A 287 -8.14 15.44 13.35
N LEU A 288 -8.39 14.84 12.18
CA LEU A 288 -7.34 14.44 11.25
C LEU A 288 -6.49 15.65 10.79
N LYS A 289 -7.14 16.77 10.45
CA LYS A 289 -6.48 18.04 10.09
C LYS A 289 -5.67 18.60 11.28
N ALA A 290 -6.21 18.54 12.50
CA ALA A 290 -5.53 18.98 13.70
C ALA A 290 -4.28 18.14 14.02
N GLU A 291 -4.37 16.80 13.91
CA GLU A 291 -3.23 15.88 14.09
C GLU A 291 -2.13 16.14 13.06
N LYS A 292 -2.51 16.28 11.78
CA LYS A 292 -1.61 16.63 10.67
C LYS A 292 -0.88 17.94 10.94
N MET A 293 -1.62 18.99 11.30
CA MET A 293 -1.07 20.32 11.58
C MET A 293 -0.14 20.30 12.79
N SER A 294 -0.53 19.58 13.84
CA SER A 294 0.27 19.46 15.06
C SER A 294 1.62 18.79 14.79
N LEU A 295 1.64 17.70 14.01
CA LEU A 295 2.88 17.04 13.61
C LEU A 295 3.73 17.93 12.70
N SER A 296 3.10 18.59 11.72
CA SER A 296 3.75 19.55 10.81
C SER A 296 4.45 20.67 11.58
N ASN A 297 3.81 21.21 12.62
CA ASN A 297 4.37 22.25 13.49
C ASN A 297 5.56 21.75 14.32
N VAL A 298 5.59 20.47 14.68
CA VAL A 298 6.75 19.88 15.40
C VAL A 298 7.96 19.76 14.48
N ILE A 299 7.79 19.31 13.24
CA ILE A 299 8.92 19.10 12.31
C ILE A 299 9.25 20.32 11.44
N HIS A 300 8.43 21.37 11.49
CA HIS A 300 8.53 22.57 10.65
C HIS A 300 8.58 22.27 9.14
N ARG A 301 7.82 21.25 8.71
CA ARG A 301 7.76 20.76 7.33
C ARG A 301 6.36 20.22 7.03
N PRO A 302 5.87 20.34 5.78
CA PRO A 302 4.56 19.82 5.41
C PRO A 302 4.51 18.29 5.53
N VAL A 303 3.42 17.80 6.12
CA VAL A 303 3.13 16.37 6.28
C VAL A 303 2.10 15.95 5.24
N ASN A 304 2.58 15.46 4.09
CA ASN A 304 1.71 15.14 2.95
C ASN A 304 1.33 13.66 2.88
N TYR A 305 1.93 12.82 3.72
CA TYR A 305 1.80 11.37 3.66
C TYR A 305 1.06 10.85 4.89
N SER A 306 0.20 9.86 4.66
CA SER A 306 -0.64 9.26 5.69
C SER A 306 -0.50 7.74 5.75
N ARG A 307 -0.69 7.21 6.96
CA ARG A 307 -1.08 5.83 7.23
C ARG A 307 -2.22 5.86 8.22
N LEU A 308 -3.20 4.97 8.09
CA LEU A 308 -4.31 4.88 9.03
C LEU A 308 -4.10 3.73 9.99
N ARG A 309 -4.40 3.96 11.27
CA ARG A 309 -4.31 2.93 12.30
C ARG A 309 -5.11 1.68 11.89
N TYR A 310 -4.53 0.50 12.15
CA TYR A 310 -5.10 -0.81 11.80
C TYR A 310 -5.28 -1.06 10.30
N ASN A 311 -4.65 -0.26 9.43
CA ASN A 311 -4.90 -0.28 7.99
C ASN A 311 -6.40 -0.15 7.65
N ARG A 312 -7.13 0.62 8.46
CA ARG A 312 -8.58 0.78 8.32
C ARG A 312 -8.88 1.73 7.15
N VAL A 313 -9.44 1.18 6.09
CA VAL A 313 -9.86 1.91 4.89
C VAL A 313 -11.32 1.53 4.60
N ASP A 314 -12.19 2.54 4.54
CA ASP A 314 -13.59 2.43 4.12
C ASP A 314 -13.78 3.25 2.85
N ILE A 315 -13.96 2.54 1.73
CA ILE A 315 -14.00 3.14 0.40
C ILE A 315 -15.42 3.63 0.10
N PRO A 316 -15.61 4.84 -0.46
CA PRO A 316 -14.60 5.83 -0.83
C PRO A 316 -14.29 6.87 0.27
N VAL A 317 -15.03 6.83 1.39
CA VAL A 317 -15.05 7.88 2.43
C VAL A 317 -13.65 8.20 2.96
N THR A 318 -12.87 7.17 3.27
CA THR A 318 -11.50 7.35 3.80
C THR A 318 -10.62 8.18 2.86
N TYR A 319 -10.61 7.88 1.57
CA TYR A 319 -9.76 8.60 0.62
C TYR A 319 -10.26 10.01 0.35
N ARG A 320 -11.58 10.24 0.38
CA ARG A 320 -12.15 11.59 0.33
C ARG A 320 -11.70 12.42 1.54
N ASN A 321 -11.78 11.85 2.74
CA ASN A 321 -11.33 12.53 3.98
C ASN A 321 -9.85 12.87 3.92
N LEU A 322 -9.01 11.98 3.38
CA LEU A 322 -7.57 12.24 3.23
C LEU A 322 -7.29 13.35 2.21
N VAL A 323 -8.02 13.39 1.08
CA VAL A 323 -7.94 14.49 0.11
C VAL A 323 -8.38 15.80 0.73
N GLU A 324 -9.49 15.83 1.49
CA GLU A 324 -9.98 17.03 2.15
C GLU A 324 -9.03 17.53 3.26
N ALA A 325 -8.32 16.61 3.91
CA ALA A 325 -7.22 16.91 4.82
C ALA A 325 -5.89 17.21 4.10
N GLU A 326 -5.91 17.35 2.76
CA GLU A 326 -4.79 17.72 1.89
C GLU A 326 -3.59 16.75 1.98
N PHE A 327 -3.84 15.45 2.17
CA PHE A 327 -2.83 14.42 1.95
C PHE A 327 -2.70 14.11 0.47
N THR A 328 -1.46 13.96 -0.01
CA THR A 328 -1.18 13.64 -1.42
C THR A 328 -0.88 12.17 -1.63
N ASP A 329 -0.40 11.47 -0.60
CA ASP A 329 -0.02 10.07 -0.67
C ASP A 329 -0.51 9.30 0.57
N ASP A 330 -1.05 8.10 0.35
CA ASP A 330 -1.48 7.16 1.36
C ASP A 330 -0.66 5.87 1.24
N PHE A 331 -0.26 5.30 2.38
CA PHE A 331 0.48 4.04 2.46
C PHE A 331 -0.33 2.93 3.15
N THR A 332 -1.65 3.09 3.28
CA THR A 332 -2.51 2.21 4.09
C THR A 332 -3.00 0.97 3.33
N MET A 333 -2.94 0.96 2.00
CA MET A 333 -3.50 -0.11 1.17
C MET A 333 -2.71 -1.42 1.26
N GLY A 334 -3.13 -2.30 2.16
CA GLY A 334 -2.66 -3.67 2.34
C GLY A 334 -3.41 -4.35 3.49
N TYR A 335 -3.04 -5.59 3.81
CA TYR A 335 -3.63 -6.34 4.92
C TYR A 335 -2.66 -6.43 6.10
N THR A 336 -3.18 -6.26 7.33
CA THR A 336 -2.36 -6.25 8.55
C THR A 336 -1.83 -7.63 8.91
N HIS A 337 -2.63 -8.67 8.67
CA HIS A 337 -2.35 -10.04 9.11
C HIS A 337 -2.25 -11.04 7.96
N GLU A 338 -2.19 -10.56 6.72
CA GLU A 338 -2.09 -11.39 5.53
C GLU A 338 -1.08 -10.74 4.57
N PRO A 339 0.01 -11.43 4.17
CA PRO A 339 0.93 -10.92 3.17
C PRO A 339 0.28 -10.90 1.77
N GLY A 340 0.62 -9.89 0.97
CA GLY A 340 0.24 -9.78 -0.43
C GLY A 340 -0.30 -8.40 -0.83
N PHE A 341 -0.78 -8.31 -2.07
CA PHE A 341 -1.15 -7.06 -2.73
C PHE A 341 -2.66 -6.89 -2.75
N ARG A 342 -3.21 -6.18 -1.75
CA ARG A 342 -4.66 -5.91 -1.66
C ARG A 342 -5.26 -5.35 -2.95
N ALA A 343 -4.56 -4.43 -3.63
CA ALA A 343 -5.03 -3.85 -4.91
C ALA A 343 -4.50 -4.59 -6.16
N GLY A 344 -3.93 -5.79 -6.00
CA GLY A 344 -3.34 -6.58 -7.10
C GLY A 344 -2.12 -5.93 -7.77
N THR A 345 -1.52 -4.92 -7.17
CA THR A 345 -0.37 -4.19 -7.73
C THR A 345 0.64 -3.82 -6.64
N CYS A 346 1.90 -3.76 -7.04
CA CYS A 346 3.00 -3.19 -6.25
C CYS A 346 3.39 -1.77 -6.75
N THR A 347 2.71 -1.26 -7.77
CA THR A 347 2.98 0.06 -8.34
C THR A 347 2.01 1.10 -7.77
N PRO A 348 2.49 2.28 -7.36
CA PRO A 348 1.61 3.34 -6.92
C PRO A 348 0.58 3.73 -7.99
N PHE A 349 -0.65 3.98 -7.54
CA PHE A 349 -1.78 4.36 -8.40
C PHE A 349 -2.58 5.47 -7.72
N TYR A 350 -3.41 6.17 -8.47
CA TYR A 350 -4.31 7.17 -7.87
C TYR A 350 -5.62 6.53 -7.49
N PHE A 351 -6.22 6.92 -6.36
CA PHE A 351 -7.53 6.41 -6.01
C PHE A 351 -8.58 6.80 -7.06
N TYR A 352 -9.42 5.86 -7.46
CA TYR A 352 -10.55 6.10 -8.36
C TYR A 352 -11.85 5.98 -7.59
N ASP A 353 -12.59 7.09 -7.52
CA ASP A 353 -13.86 7.18 -6.83
C ASP A 353 -14.99 6.80 -7.77
N ILE A 354 -15.51 5.57 -7.65
CA ILE A 354 -16.51 5.04 -8.57
C ILE A 354 -17.82 5.85 -8.51
N PRO A 355 -18.41 6.15 -7.33
CA PRO A 355 -19.63 6.96 -7.27
C PRO A 355 -19.52 8.33 -7.93
N LEU A 356 -18.32 8.94 -7.95
CA LEU A 356 -18.08 10.24 -8.61
C LEU A 356 -17.50 10.10 -10.03
N GLU A 357 -17.21 8.87 -10.48
CA GLU A 357 -16.52 8.55 -11.74
C GLU A 357 -15.24 9.35 -11.99
N VAL A 358 -14.48 9.66 -10.93
CA VAL A 358 -13.33 10.56 -11.00
C VAL A 358 -12.10 10.00 -10.29
N GLN A 359 -10.92 10.25 -10.88
CA GLN A 359 -9.65 10.01 -10.22
C GLN A 359 -9.44 11.08 -9.14
N GLN A 360 -9.29 10.67 -7.89
CA GLN A 360 -8.99 11.57 -6.78
C GLN A 360 -7.50 11.94 -6.77
N PRO A 361 -7.13 13.14 -6.27
CA PRO A 361 -5.76 13.63 -6.25
C PRO A 361 -4.93 13.03 -5.09
N ILE A 362 -5.16 11.75 -4.75
CA ILE A 362 -4.40 11.01 -3.73
C ILE A 362 -3.80 9.76 -4.34
N LYS A 363 -2.49 9.59 -4.13
CA LYS A 363 -1.74 8.44 -4.62
C LYS A 363 -1.64 7.37 -3.54
N ILE A 364 -2.11 6.18 -3.86
CA ILE A 364 -2.02 5.01 -3.00
C ILE A 364 -0.70 4.29 -3.30
N HIS A 365 0.08 4.04 -2.26
CA HIS A 365 1.29 3.22 -2.27
C HIS A 365 0.97 1.90 -1.56
N PRO A 366 0.63 0.84 -2.31
CA PRO A 366 0.35 -0.45 -1.70
C PRO A 366 1.60 -1.01 -1.00
N PHE A 367 1.39 -1.77 0.06
CA PHE A 367 2.48 -2.49 0.75
C PHE A 367 2.32 -4.00 0.60
N ALA A 368 3.45 -4.70 0.55
CA ALA A 368 3.49 -6.14 0.33
C ALA A 368 3.21 -6.93 1.62
N PHE A 369 3.68 -6.44 2.76
CA PHE A 369 3.37 -7.05 4.05
C PHE A 369 3.46 -6.04 5.20
N HIS A 370 2.80 -6.43 6.29
CA HIS A 370 3.02 -5.89 7.63
C HIS A 370 3.63 -6.98 8.50
N ASP A 371 4.56 -6.63 9.39
CA ASP A 371 5.23 -7.59 10.26
C ASP A 371 4.29 -8.44 11.14
N TYR A 372 3.14 -7.90 11.55
CA TYR A 372 2.07 -8.64 12.23
C TYR A 372 1.52 -9.84 11.46
N ALA A 373 1.67 -9.89 10.13
CA ALA A 373 1.28 -11.04 9.33
C ALA A 373 2.13 -12.28 9.61
N PHE A 374 3.33 -12.11 10.18
CA PHE A 374 4.24 -13.22 10.47
C PHE A 374 4.40 -13.49 11.97
N GLN A 375 3.59 -12.87 12.83
CA GLN A 375 3.72 -13.00 14.29
C GLN A 375 3.51 -14.45 14.79
N ASN A 376 2.75 -15.26 14.05
CA ASN A 376 2.48 -16.65 14.38
C ASN A 376 3.59 -17.62 13.92
N MET A 377 4.56 -17.15 13.13
CA MET A 377 5.68 -17.96 12.66
C MET A 377 6.78 -18.04 13.72
N LEU A 378 7.38 -19.23 13.87
CA LEU A 378 8.22 -19.54 15.02
C LEU A 378 9.72 -19.30 14.75
N THR A 379 10.12 -19.18 13.49
CA THR A 379 11.53 -19.08 13.10
C THR A 379 11.79 -17.94 12.13
N GLU A 380 12.98 -17.33 12.21
CA GLU A 380 13.41 -16.31 11.25
C GLU A 380 13.49 -16.83 9.82
N ALA A 381 13.82 -18.10 9.63
CA ALA A 381 13.97 -18.71 8.31
C ALA A 381 12.61 -18.82 7.58
N GLU A 382 11.58 -19.24 8.31
CA GLU A 382 10.20 -19.28 7.81
C GLU A 382 9.71 -17.89 7.39
N ILE A 383 9.89 -16.89 8.27
CA ILE A 383 9.48 -15.51 7.98
C ILE A 383 10.21 -14.95 6.75
N LEU A 384 11.53 -15.14 6.67
CA LEU A 384 12.31 -14.68 5.51
C LEU A 384 11.90 -15.39 4.23
N SER A 385 11.57 -16.68 4.28
CA SER A 385 11.10 -17.43 3.11
C SER A 385 9.80 -16.86 2.55
N GLU A 386 8.85 -16.45 3.39
CA GLU A 386 7.60 -15.82 2.91
C GLU A 386 7.85 -14.41 2.36
N MET A 387 8.70 -13.62 3.02
CA MET A 387 9.10 -12.31 2.52
C MET A 387 9.82 -12.41 1.16
N ASP A 388 10.64 -13.44 0.96
CA ASP A 388 11.38 -13.68 -0.29
C ASP A 388 10.47 -13.97 -1.47
N LYS A 389 9.37 -14.71 -1.26
CA LYS A 389 8.37 -14.97 -2.31
C LYS A 389 7.80 -13.65 -2.84
N LEU A 390 7.32 -12.80 -1.94
CA LEU A 390 6.76 -11.49 -2.31
C LEU A 390 7.81 -10.57 -2.96
N TRP A 391 9.02 -10.55 -2.41
CA TRP A 391 10.11 -9.75 -2.96
C TRP A 391 10.47 -10.18 -4.39
N THR A 392 10.52 -11.49 -4.65
CA THR A 392 10.80 -12.06 -5.97
C THR A 392 9.76 -11.60 -6.99
N GLU A 393 8.47 -11.67 -6.64
CA GLU A 393 7.39 -11.20 -7.52
C GLU A 393 7.50 -9.71 -7.85
N VAL A 394 7.83 -8.87 -6.87
CA VAL A 394 8.02 -7.43 -7.11
C VAL A 394 9.27 -7.14 -7.94
N LYS A 395 10.35 -7.89 -7.73
CA LYS A 395 11.58 -7.76 -8.50
C LYS A 395 11.38 -8.17 -9.96
N ASN A 396 10.63 -9.25 -10.21
CA ASN A 396 10.29 -9.72 -11.57
C ASN A 396 9.55 -8.69 -12.42
N VAL A 397 8.85 -7.73 -11.79
CA VAL A 397 8.12 -6.65 -12.48
C VAL A 397 8.81 -5.28 -12.39
N ASP A 398 9.99 -5.19 -11.77
CA ASP A 398 10.69 -3.94 -11.41
C ASP A 398 9.77 -2.96 -10.67
N GLY A 399 9.00 -3.47 -9.70
CA GLY A 399 8.01 -2.73 -8.93
C GLY A 399 8.55 -2.06 -7.67
N GLN A 400 7.63 -1.55 -6.83
CA GLN A 400 7.96 -0.99 -5.53
C GLN A 400 7.62 -1.96 -4.41
N PHE A 401 8.65 -2.38 -3.66
CA PHE A 401 8.50 -3.23 -2.48
C PHE A 401 8.40 -2.34 -1.24
N ASN A 402 7.16 -2.04 -0.83
CA ASN A 402 6.90 -1.32 0.41
C ASN A 402 6.64 -2.32 1.54
N THR A 403 7.39 -2.24 2.63
CA THR A 403 7.29 -3.17 3.76
C THR A 403 7.07 -2.42 5.08
N ILE A 404 6.13 -2.92 5.90
CA ILE A 404 5.74 -2.24 7.15
C ILE A 404 6.27 -3.01 8.35
N PHE A 405 6.94 -2.29 9.25
CA PHE A 405 7.39 -2.80 10.55
C PHE A 405 6.89 -1.91 11.68
N SER A 406 6.42 -2.53 12.75
CA SER A 406 5.88 -1.89 13.93
C SER A 406 6.98 -1.67 14.95
N ASN A 407 7.12 -0.45 15.45
CA ASN A 407 8.12 -0.11 16.46
C ASN A 407 8.04 -1.02 17.70
N GLU A 408 6.81 -1.33 18.12
CA GLU A 408 6.53 -2.18 19.27
C GLU A 408 6.94 -3.64 19.08
N LEU A 409 6.86 -4.18 17.86
CA LEU A 409 7.24 -5.56 17.57
C LEU A 409 8.77 -5.68 17.48
N LEU A 410 9.41 -4.71 16.83
CA LEU A 410 10.87 -4.57 16.75
C LEU A 410 11.52 -4.46 18.15
N GLY A 411 10.88 -3.71 19.05
CA GLY A 411 11.35 -3.50 20.41
C GLY A 411 10.87 -4.52 21.44
N GLY A 412 9.86 -5.30 21.08
CA GLY A 412 9.19 -6.25 21.97
C GLY A 412 10.03 -7.49 22.27
N SER A 413 9.72 -8.18 23.36
CA SER A 413 10.29 -9.52 23.60
C SER A 413 9.37 -10.57 23.00
N HIS A 414 9.80 -11.13 21.88
CA HIS A 414 9.15 -12.23 21.18
C HIS A 414 10.10 -13.42 21.07
N GLN A 415 9.59 -14.54 20.57
CA GLN A 415 10.41 -15.72 20.29
C GLN A 415 11.47 -15.42 19.21
N VAL A 416 11.06 -14.68 18.18
CA VAL A 416 11.95 -14.13 17.15
C VAL A 416 12.45 -12.76 17.57
N ASP A 417 13.74 -12.50 17.40
CA ASP A 417 14.32 -11.17 17.55
C ASP A 417 14.02 -10.35 16.29
N TRP A 418 12.94 -9.56 16.36
CA TRP A 418 12.46 -8.77 15.24
C TRP A 418 13.41 -7.67 14.81
N LEU A 419 14.18 -7.07 15.72
CA LEU A 419 15.16 -6.04 15.36
C LEU A 419 16.34 -6.67 14.59
N ARG A 420 16.79 -7.85 15.01
CA ARG A 420 17.81 -8.63 14.27
C ARG A 420 17.29 -9.06 12.90
N LEU A 421 16.08 -9.60 12.84
CA LEU A 421 15.42 -9.99 11.59
C LEU A 421 15.29 -8.79 10.65
N TYR A 422 14.86 -7.64 11.16
CA TYR A 422 14.78 -6.39 10.40
C TYR A 422 16.12 -6.00 9.76
N GLY A 423 17.22 -6.10 10.50
CA GLY A 423 18.56 -5.89 9.95
C GLY A 423 18.88 -6.81 8.75
N LYS A 424 18.45 -8.08 8.81
CA LYS A 424 18.58 -9.02 7.68
C LYS A 424 17.71 -8.62 6.49
N VAL A 425 16.44 -8.27 6.74
CA VAL A 425 15.49 -7.80 5.71
C VAL A 425 16.05 -6.60 4.95
N ILE A 426 16.55 -5.60 5.67
CA ILE A 426 17.13 -4.39 5.08
C ILE A 426 18.34 -4.73 4.22
N LYS A 427 19.26 -5.55 4.73
CA LYS A 427 20.41 -6.02 3.96
C LYS A 427 20.00 -6.83 2.72
N ARG A 428 18.92 -7.60 2.79
CA ARG A 428 18.49 -8.52 1.74
C ARG A 428 17.73 -7.82 0.60
N TYR A 429 16.84 -6.89 0.92
CA TYR A 429 15.88 -6.34 -0.05
C TYR A 429 16.19 -4.94 -0.56
N HIS A 430 17.21 -4.25 -0.04
CA HIS A 430 17.54 -2.90 -0.48
C HIS A 430 18.07 -2.77 -1.93
N VAL A 431 18.40 -3.89 -2.60
CA VAL A 431 19.08 -3.93 -3.91
C VAL A 431 18.36 -4.73 -5.00
#